data_AF-A0A954CQI7-F1
#
_entry.id   AF-A0A954CQI7-F1
#
_cell.length_a   1.000
_cell.length_b   1.000
_cell.length_c   1.000
_cell.angle_alpha   90.00
_cell.angle_beta   90.00
_cell.angle_gamma   90.00
#
_symmetry.space_group_name_H-M   'P 1'
#
loop_
_entity.id
_entity.type
_entity.pdbx_description
1 polymer ?
#
loop_
_entity_poly.entity_id
_entity_poly.type
_entity_poly.pdbx_seq_one_letter_code
_entity_poly.pdbx_strand_id
1 'polypeptide(L)'
;MFVASGGESSAFEPAWVPMAVLGVIMVITYLFIAFERLHKSVSAIIGAIAAVIAAMAFGLFGSGGYNHVHEIVGHDLNILGVIIGTSILVDTVGGSGLFHFIAIRVVKITHGEPRKLFLFVCVLTFVFVSLLTLAPGSLLMASLVLVICKTLNYHPKPYLIAVAIIANSAALTTFSSGIATLMIGTAAEVPYVHFFIGSTPLAFATAIIAYLVLSRMYRKTLVEDGKAAGEEADRKLKVAGFEEWALVKNRKIFWRSAVVLGATVIGFATAQMIGVGLDFIAMAGGMAALLFCAGDPE
;
A
#
# COMPACT_ATOMS: atom_id res chain seq x y z
N MET A 1 -66.10 -35.76 10.09
CA MET A 1 -65.86 -35.47 8.66
C MET A 1 -64.94 -34.24 8.64
N PHE A 2 -63.62 -34.45 8.76
CA PHE A 2 -62.65 -34.41 7.63
C PHE A 2 -62.52 -32.97 7.09
N VAL A 3 -61.41 -32.22 7.15
CA VAL A 3 -59.96 -32.51 7.22
C VAL A 3 -59.16 -31.29 7.74
N ALA A 4 -58.14 -31.58 8.56
CA ALA A 4 -56.77 -31.02 8.71
C ALA A 4 -56.44 -29.61 8.14
N SER A 5 -55.86 -28.71 8.94
CA SER A 5 -54.40 -28.51 9.14
C SER A 5 -53.55 -28.59 7.86
N GLY A 6 -52.93 -27.47 7.49
CA GLY A 6 -51.90 -27.36 6.45
C GLY A 6 -51.82 -25.89 6.09
N GLY A 7 -50.89 -25.10 6.61
CA GLY A 7 -49.49 -25.35 6.85
C GLY A 7 -48.83 -24.07 6.34
N GLU A 8 -48.25 -23.28 7.23
CA GLU A 8 -47.41 -22.16 6.84
C GLU A 8 -46.22 -22.73 6.06
N SER A 9 -46.38 -22.84 4.75
CA SER A 9 -45.26 -23.01 3.85
C SER A 9 -44.61 -21.64 3.68
N SER A 10 -43.85 -21.21 4.69
CA SER A 10 -42.67 -20.39 4.41
C SER A 10 -41.72 -21.28 3.63
N ALA A 11 -42.00 -21.44 2.34
CA ALA A 11 -41.11 -22.09 1.41
C ALA A 11 -39.78 -21.39 1.58
N PHE A 12 -38.76 -22.14 2.00
CA PHE A 12 -37.38 -21.74 1.83
C PHE A 12 -37.19 -21.51 0.33
N GLU A 13 -37.45 -20.28 -0.12
CA GLU A 13 -36.96 -19.80 -1.40
C GLU A 13 -35.46 -20.12 -1.41
N PRO A 14 -34.97 -20.87 -2.40
CA PRO A 14 -33.59 -21.29 -2.35
C PRO A 14 -32.70 -20.06 -2.44
N ALA A 15 -32.04 -19.68 -1.33
CA ALA A 15 -31.14 -18.54 -1.26
C ALA A 15 -29.97 -18.63 -2.27
N TRP A 16 -29.81 -19.75 -2.99
CA TRP A 16 -28.83 -19.89 -4.06
C TRP A 16 -29.13 -19.02 -5.28
N VAL A 17 -30.40 -18.70 -5.61
CA VAL A 17 -30.70 -17.87 -6.79
C VAL A 17 -30.23 -16.44 -6.59
N PRO A 18 -30.59 -15.73 -5.50
CA PRO A 18 -30.06 -14.39 -5.26
C PRO A 18 -28.54 -14.36 -5.08
N MET A 19 -27.97 -15.36 -4.40
CA MET A 19 -26.52 -15.48 -4.22
C MET A 19 -25.80 -15.70 -5.56
N ALA A 20 -26.37 -16.48 -6.47
CA ALA A 20 -25.82 -16.69 -7.81
C ALA A 20 -25.87 -15.39 -8.64
N VAL A 21 -26.97 -14.64 -8.57
CA VAL A 21 -27.09 -13.33 -9.26
C VAL A 21 -26.03 -12.35 -8.75
N LEU A 22 -25.89 -12.21 -7.43
CA LEU A 22 -24.85 -11.35 -6.84
C LEU A 22 -23.44 -11.83 -7.21
N GLY A 23 -23.20 -13.14 -7.21
CA GLY A 23 -21.94 -13.73 -7.65
C GLY A 23 -21.62 -13.41 -9.12
N VAL A 24 -22.61 -13.49 -10.01
CA VAL A 24 -22.45 -13.10 -11.42
C VAL A 24 -22.13 -11.61 -11.55
N ILE A 25 -22.84 -10.73 -10.82
CA ILE A 25 -22.56 -9.29 -10.81
C ILE A 25 -21.13 -9.02 -10.35
N MET A 26 -20.67 -9.68 -9.29
CA MET A 26 -19.31 -9.58 -8.76
C MET A 26 -18.27 -10.03 -9.79
N VAL A 27 -18.47 -11.18 -10.44
CA VAL A 27 -17.57 -11.71 -11.48
C VAL A 27 -17.49 -10.74 -12.66
N ILE A 28 -18.63 -10.26 -13.17
CA ILE A 28 -18.67 -9.29 -14.27
C ILE A 28 -17.91 -8.01 -13.87
N THR A 29 -18.16 -7.49 -12.67
CA THR A 29 -17.47 -6.30 -12.15
C THR A 29 -15.95 -6.50 -12.12
N TYR A 30 -15.48 -7.64 -11.63
CA TYR A 30 -14.05 -7.94 -11.65
C TYR A 30 -13.47 -8.12 -13.04
N LEU A 31 -14.21 -8.68 -14.00
CA LEU A 31 -13.77 -8.75 -15.39
C LEU A 31 -13.62 -7.35 -15.99
N PHE A 32 -14.56 -6.43 -15.74
CA PHE A 32 -14.44 -5.04 -16.18
C PHE A 32 -13.23 -4.33 -15.56
N ILE A 33 -12.94 -4.59 -14.28
CA ILE A 33 -11.74 -4.07 -13.60
C ILE A 33 -10.46 -4.68 -14.18
N ALA A 34 -10.44 -6.00 -14.44
CA ALA A 34 -9.27 -6.72 -14.91
C ALA A 34 -8.90 -6.41 -16.37
N PHE A 35 -9.91 -6.22 -17.24
CA PHE A 35 -9.68 -5.83 -18.64
C PHE A 35 -9.47 -4.33 -18.82
N GLU A 36 -9.53 -3.53 -17.74
CA GLU A 36 -9.34 -2.07 -17.74
C GLU A 36 -10.15 -1.33 -18.83
N ARG A 37 -11.31 -1.88 -19.21
CA ARG A 37 -12.20 -1.32 -20.26
C ARG A 37 -12.82 0.00 -19.83
N LEU A 38 -13.02 0.17 -18.52
CA LEU A 38 -13.54 1.36 -17.86
C LEU A 38 -12.61 1.72 -16.70
N HIS A 39 -12.71 2.96 -16.21
CA HIS A 39 -12.01 3.37 -15.01
C HIS A 39 -12.40 2.48 -13.83
N LYS A 40 -11.43 2.01 -13.04
CA LYS A 40 -11.64 1.01 -11.96
C LYS A 40 -12.74 1.44 -10.99
N SER A 41 -12.77 2.72 -10.63
CA SER A 41 -13.81 3.29 -9.76
C SER A 41 -15.21 3.24 -10.39
N VAL A 42 -15.32 3.51 -11.70
CA VAL A 42 -16.61 3.48 -12.41
C VAL A 42 -17.14 2.05 -12.46
N SER A 43 -16.28 1.08 -12.81
CA SER A 43 -16.64 -0.35 -12.79
C SER A 43 -17.12 -0.80 -11.41
N ALA A 44 -16.39 -0.43 -10.35
CA ALA A 44 -16.73 -0.78 -8.98
C ALA A 44 -18.08 -0.18 -8.54
N ILE A 45 -18.32 1.10 -8.82
CA ILE A 45 -19.58 1.78 -8.44
C ILE A 45 -20.77 1.22 -9.20
N ILE A 46 -20.65 0.97 -10.52
CA ILE A 46 -21.72 0.34 -11.30
C ILE A 46 -22.05 -1.06 -10.77
N GLY A 47 -21.02 -1.85 -10.46
CA GLY A 47 -21.18 -3.18 -9.86
C GLY A 47 -21.89 -3.12 -8.50
N ALA A 48 -21.50 -2.18 -7.64
CA ALA A 48 -22.14 -1.97 -6.34
C ALA A 48 -23.61 -1.53 -6.47
N ILE A 49 -23.92 -0.60 -7.37
CA ILE A 49 -25.30 -0.17 -7.66
C ILE A 49 -26.14 -1.36 -8.14
N ALA A 50 -25.63 -2.14 -9.09
CA ALA A 50 -26.32 -3.31 -9.61
C ALA A 50 -26.56 -4.37 -8.51
N ALA A 51 -25.57 -4.61 -7.64
CA ALA A 51 -25.69 -5.53 -6.52
C ALA A 51 -26.73 -5.07 -5.50
N VAL A 52 -26.78 -3.78 -5.16
CA VAL A 52 -27.79 -3.24 -4.23
C VAL A 52 -29.19 -3.33 -4.82
N ILE A 53 -29.38 -2.99 -6.10
CA ILE A 53 -30.68 -3.10 -6.78
C ILE A 53 -31.14 -4.57 -6.80
N ALA A 54 -30.26 -5.50 -7.16
CA ALA A 54 -30.57 -6.93 -7.15
C ALA A 54 -30.92 -7.42 -5.74
N ALA A 55 -30.13 -7.06 -4.72
CA ALA A 55 -30.37 -7.46 -3.34
C ALA A 55 -31.69 -6.90 -2.78
N MET A 56 -32.07 -5.67 -3.15
CA MET A 56 -33.40 -5.11 -2.81
C MET A 56 -34.54 -5.85 -3.51
N ALA A 57 -34.39 -6.13 -4.81
CA ALA A 57 -35.42 -6.81 -5.60
C ALA A 57 -35.73 -8.21 -5.08
N PHE A 58 -34.72 -8.92 -4.57
CA PHE A 58 -34.84 -10.24 -3.95
C PHE A 58 -35.16 -10.18 -2.44
N GLY A 59 -35.29 -8.99 -1.84
CA GLY A 59 -35.61 -8.84 -0.42
C GLY A 59 -34.52 -9.33 0.55
N LEU A 60 -33.25 -9.36 0.12
CA LEU A 60 -32.13 -9.93 0.90
C LEU A 60 -31.85 -9.18 2.21
N PHE A 61 -32.21 -7.90 2.27
CA PHE A 61 -31.98 -7.07 3.46
C PHE A 61 -33.05 -7.24 4.55
N GLY A 62 -34.03 -8.14 4.35
CA GLY A 62 -35.08 -8.42 5.32
C GLY A 62 -35.83 -7.18 5.80
N SER A 63 -36.18 -7.12 7.09
CA SER A 63 -36.88 -5.99 7.70
C SER A 63 -36.02 -4.71 7.81
N GLY A 64 -34.70 -4.81 7.59
CA GLY A 64 -33.78 -3.67 7.64
C GLY A 64 -33.78 -2.81 6.36
N GLY A 65 -34.28 -3.35 5.24
CA GLY A 65 -34.38 -2.63 3.97
C GLY A 65 -33.07 -1.95 3.55
N TYR A 66 -33.15 -0.71 3.08
CA TYR A 66 -31.95 0.05 2.65
C TYR A 66 -31.01 0.42 3.81
N ASN A 67 -31.47 0.44 5.06
CA ASN A 67 -30.62 0.83 6.19
C ASN A 67 -29.44 -0.13 6.40
N HIS A 68 -29.59 -1.39 6.02
CA HIS A 68 -28.47 -2.36 6.01
C HIS A 68 -27.33 -1.91 5.08
N VAL A 69 -27.65 -1.24 3.98
CA VAL A 69 -26.61 -0.70 3.07
C VAL A 69 -25.82 0.40 3.77
N HIS A 70 -26.48 1.26 4.56
CA HIS A 70 -25.80 2.29 5.34
C HIS A 70 -24.85 1.70 6.39
N GLU A 71 -25.23 0.58 7.02
CA GLU A 71 -24.38 -0.11 7.98
C GLU A 71 -23.13 -0.70 7.33
N ILE A 72 -23.29 -1.39 6.18
CA ILE A 72 -22.17 -1.94 5.40
C ILE A 72 -21.22 -0.82 4.97
N VAL A 73 -21.76 0.25 4.38
CA VAL A 73 -20.96 1.41 3.96
C VAL A 73 -20.29 2.08 5.16
N GLY A 74 -20.98 2.16 6.30
CA GLY A 74 -20.46 2.74 7.53
C GLY A 74 -19.18 2.05 8.02
N HIS A 75 -19.11 0.72 7.92
CA HIS A 75 -17.91 -0.04 8.25
C HIS A 75 -16.76 0.26 7.27
N ASP A 76 -17.06 0.34 5.97
CA ASP A 76 -16.06 0.61 4.93
C ASP A 76 -15.55 2.06 4.97
N LEU A 77 -16.30 3.01 5.53
CA LEU A 77 -15.85 4.39 5.71
C LEU A 77 -14.59 4.48 6.59
N ASN A 78 -14.43 3.59 7.57
CA ASN A 78 -13.21 3.53 8.37
C ASN A 78 -12.00 3.17 7.50
N ILE A 79 -12.16 2.19 6.61
CA ILE A 79 -11.12 1.76 5.68
C ILE A 79 -10.79 2.90 4.71
N LEU A 80 -11.80 3.57 4.16
CA LEU A 80 -11.62 4.73 3.30
C LEU A 80 -10.92 5.89 4.02
N GLY A 81 -11.27 6.16 5.29
CA GLY A 81 -10.63 7.17 6.12
C GLY A 81 -9.14 6.89 6.34
N VAL A 82 -8.77 5.63 6.61
CA VAL A 82 -7.37 5.22 6.67
C VAL A 82 -6.66 5.45 5.34
N ILE A 83 -7.25 5.02 4.21
CA ILE A 83 -6.65 5.15 2.88
C ILE A 83 -6.45 6.62 2.52
N ILE A 84 -7.44 7.48 2.75
CA ILE A 84 -7.38 8.91 2.43
C ILE A 84 -6.33 9.59 3.31
N GLY A 85 -6.40 9.42 4.63
CA GLY A 85 -5.48 10.06 5.57
C GLY A 85 -4.03 9.65 5.34
N THR A 86 -3.78 8.35 5.12
CA THR A 86 -2.43 7.84 4.81
C THR A 86 -1.94 8.30 3.44
N SER A 87 -2.80 8.37 2.43
CA SER A 87 -2.41 8.88 1.10
C SER A 87 -2.01 10.35 1.17
N ILE A 88 -2.79 11.18 1.87
CA ILE A 88 -2.46 12.61 2.09
C ILE A 88 -1.14 12.75 2.84
N LEU A 89 -0.96 11.98 3.93
CA LEU A 89 0.27 11.97 4.72
C LEU A 89 1.48 11.65 3.84
N VAL A 90 1.41 10.55 3.09
CA VAL A 90 2.51 10.04 2.27
C VAL A 90 2.85 11.00 1.13
N ASP A 91 1.85 11.55 0.45
CA ASP A 91 2.05 12.49 -0.65
C ASP A 91 2.72 13.79 -0.15
N THR A 92 2.20 14.36 0.94
CA THR A 92 2.76 15.58 1.55
C THR A 92 4.18 15.37 2.08
N VAL A 93 4.42 14.26 2.79
CA VAL A 93 5.76 13.90 3.28
C VAL A 93 6.70 13.58 2.11
N GLY A 94 6.21 13.00 1.03
CA GLY A 94 6.97 12.72 -0.19
C GLY A 94 7.50 13.99 -0.85
N GLY A 95 6.69 15.04 -0.89
CA GLY A 95 7.07 16.36 -1.40
C GLY A 95 8.17 17.08 -0.61
N SER A 96 8.40 16.70 0.65
CA SER A 96 9.43 17.33 1.52
C SER A 96 10.88 17.02 1.11
N GLY A 97 11.08 16.02 0.25
CA GLY A 97 12.40 15.49 -0.08
C GLY A 97 12.95 14.50 0.95
N LEU A 98 12.19 14.15 2.00
CA LEU A 98 12.60 13.20 3.05
C LEU A 98 13.07 11.85 2.49
N PHE A 99 12.23 11.22 1.66
CA PHE A 99 12.55 9.90 1.10
C PHE A 99 13.70 9.97 0.09
N HIS A 100 13.77 11.05 -0.70
CA HIS A 100 14.88 11.28 -1.63
C HIS A 100 16.22 11.43 -0.89
N PHE A 101 16.24 12.21 0.19
CA PHE A 101 17.43 12.39 1.04
C PHE A 101 17.94 11.05 1.58
N ILE A 102 17.06 10.24 2.16
CA ILE A 102 17.43 8.93 2.72
C ILE A 102 17.96 8.01 1.61
N ALA A 103 17.31 8.00 0.44
CA ALA A 103 17.74 7.18 -0.69
C ALA A 103 19.11 7.58 -1.22
N ILE A 104 19.37 8.86 -1.44
CA ILE A 104 20.67 9.35 -1.91
C ILE A 104 21.77 9.06 -0.88
N ARG A 105 21.47 9.25 0.41
CA ARG A 105 22.41 8.94 1.49
C ARG A 105 22.82 7.46 1.46
N VAL A 106 21.85 6.58 1.24
CA VAL A 106 22.07 5.14 1.06
C VAL A 106 22.95 4.85 -0.16
N VAL A 107 22.69 5.48 -1.31
CA VAL A 107 23.52 5.31 -2.52
C VAL A 107 24.97 5.70 -2.24
N LYS A 108 25.19 6.82 -1.54
CA LYS A 108 26.52 7.27 -1.10
C LYS A 108 27.22 6.24 -0.22
N ILE A 109 26.53 5.66 0.76
CA ILE A 109 27.09 4.62 1.63
C ILE A 109 27.50 3.37 0.82
N THR A 110 26.74 3.02 -0.21
CA THR A 110 27.06 1.86 -1.07
C THR A 110 28.20 2.11 -2.05
N HIS A 111 28.69 3.35 -2.17
CA HIS A 111 29.66 3.77 -3.18
C HIS A 111 29.25 3.37 -4.62
N GLY A 112 27.95 3.15 -4.84
CA GLY A 112 27.39 2.70 -6.11
C GLY A 112 27.69 1.25 -6.48
N GLU A 113 28.32 0.41 -5.63
CA GLU A 113 28.61 -1.00 -5.96
C GLU A 113 27.30 -1.77 -6.26
N PRO A 114 27.16 -2.52 -7.38
CA PRO A 114 25.83 -2.92 -7.88
C PRO A 114 25.17 -3.92 -6.94
N ARG A 115 25.95 -4.83 -6.34
CA ARG A 115 25.43 -5.81 -5.37
C ARG A 115 24.99 -5.16 -4.06
N LYS A 116 25.79 -4.22 -3.54
CA LYS A 116 25.43 -3.47 -2.32
C LYS A 116 24.24 -2.57 -2.60
N LEU A 117 24.24 -1.86 -3.72
CA LEU A 117 23.14 -1.03 -4.18
C LEU A 117 21.85 -1.84 -4.33
N PHE A 118 21.91 -3.02 -4.94
CA PHE A 118 20.75 -3.90 -5.09
C PHE A 118 20.16 -4.32 -3.73
N LEU A 119 21.01 -4.75 -2.79
CA LEU A 119 20.57 -5.06 -1.43
C LEU A 119 19.93 -3.84 -0.74
N PHE A 120 20.56 -2.68 -0.86
CA PHE A 120 20.05 -1.46 -0.25
C PHE A 120 18.73 -0.99 -0.88
N VAL A 121 18.56 -1.12 -2.19
CA VAL A 121 17.28 -0.87 -2.86
C VAL A 121 16.20 -1.81 -2.30
N CYS A 122 16.49 -3.10 -2.10
CA CYS A 122 15.55 -4.03 -1.48
C CYS A 122 15.20 -3.61 -0.05
N VAL A 123 16.20 -3.36 0.80
CA VAL A 123 15.99 -2.95 2.20
C VAL A 123 15.22 -1.64 2.29
N LEU A 124 15.59 -0.65 1.48
CA LEU A 124 14.94 0.66 1.48
C LEU A 124 13.51 0.57 0.97
N THR A 125 13.26 -0.24 -0.07
CA THR A 125 11.90 -0.52 -0.54
C THR A 125 11.07 -1.14 0.56
N PHE A 126 11.64 -2.12 1.28
CA PHE A 126 10.95 -2.77 2.37
C PHE A 126 10.57 -1.77 3.47
N VAL A 127 11.51 -0.95 3.92
CA VAL A 127 11.25 0.05 4.96
C VAL A 127 10.24 1.09 4.48
N PHE A 128 10.42 1.67 3.29
CA PHE A 128 9.52 2.70 2.78
C PHE A 128 8.12 2.15 2.55
N VAL A 129 7.96 1.00 1.92
CA VAL A 129 6.62 0.44 1.68
C VAL A 129 5.97 -0.08 2.96
N SER A 130 6.74 -0.47 3.99
CA SER A 130 6.17 -0.81 5.30
C SER A 130 5.66 0.41 6.08
N LEU A 131 6.22 1.59 5.81
CA LEU A 131 5.82 2.85 6.45
C LEU A 131 4.80 3.65 5.63
N LEU A 132 4.86 3.51 4.31
CA LEU A 132 4.00 4.16 3.33
C LEU A 132 2.97 3.16 2.80
N THR A 133 2.12 3.62 1.89
CA THR A 133 1.21 2.78 1.12
C THR A 133 1.94 2.16 -0.07
N LEU A 134 1.54 0.94 -0.46
CA LEU A 134 2.17 0.15 -1.54
C LEU A 134 2.40 0.93 -2.84
N ALA A 135 1.37 1.64 -3.33
CA ALA A 135 1.45 2.34 -4.62
C ALA A 135 2.40 3.56 -4.59
N PRO A 136 2.24 4.56 -3.71
CA PRO A 136 3.18 5.67 -3.59
C PRO A 136 4.61 5.24 -3.26
N GLY A 137 4.81 4.31 -2.32
CA GLY A 137 6.14 3.85 -1.92
C GLY A 137 6.89 3.14 -3.05
N SER A 138 6.20 2.30 -3.83
CA SER A 138 6.81 1.62 -4.98
C SER A 138 7.11 2.57 -6.13
N LEU A 139 6.23 3.55 -6.41
CA LEU A 139 6.47 4.56 -7.45
C LEU A 139 7.67 5.46 -7.12
N LEU A 140 7.76 5.88 -5.87
CA LEU A 140 8.90 6.66 -5.36
C LEU A 140 10.21 5.88 -5.53
N MET A 141 10.25 4.62 -5.08
CA MET A 141 11.44 3.78 -5.24
C MET A 141 11.77 3.50 -6.71
N ALA A 142 10.77 3.28 -7.56
CA ALA A 142 10.98 3.07 -8.99
C ALA A 142 11.60 4.29 -9.68
N SER A 143 11.08 5.49 -9.40
CA SER A 143 11.63 6.73 -9.96
C SER A 143 13.08 6.97 -9.52
N LEU A 144 13.38 6.75 -8.24
CA LEU A 144 14.74 6.84 -7.70
C LEU A 144 15.69 5.83 -8.34
N VAL A 145 15.27 4.58 -8.44
CA VAL A 145 16.06 3.51 -9.08
C VAL A 145 16.38 3.88 -10.53
N LEU A 146 15.43 4.42 -11.28
CA LEU A 146 15.66 4.86 -12.66
C LEU A 146 16.73 5.96 -12.73
N VAL A 147 16.67 6.95 -11.85
CA VAL A 147 17.68 8.02 -11.78
C VAL A 147 19.05 7.45 -11.45
N ILE A 148 19.15 6.61 -10.43
CA ILE A 148 20.41 6.00 -9.99
C ILE A 148 21.02 5.13 -11.11
N CYS A 149 20.21 4.25 -11.71
CA CYS A 149 20.66 3.40 -12.81
C CYS A 149 21.11 4.20 -14.02
N LYS A 150 20.43 5.31 -14.35
CA LYS A 150 20.84 6.20 -15.44
C LYS A 150 22.17 6.88 -15.16
N THR A 151 22.39 7.39 -13.95
CA THR A 151 23.65 8.07 -13.58
C THR A 151 24.83 7.10 -13.48
N LEU A 152 24.59 5.89 -12.97
CA LEU A 152 25.64 4.86 -12.81
C LEU A 152 25.80 3.95 -14.04
N ASN A 153 24.99 4.15 -15.08
CA ASN A 153 24.95 3.35 -16.30
C ASN A 153 24.71 1.85 -16.02
N TYR A 154 23.73 1.55 -15.16
CA TYR A 154 23.27 0.19 -14.85
C TYR A 154 21.99 -0.15 -15.60
N HIS A 155 21.81 -1.44 -15.87
CA HIS A 155 20.52 -1.93 -16.35
C HIS A 155 19.45 -1.78 -15.24
N PRO A 156 18.34 -1.04 -15.46
CA PRO A 156 17.35 -0.78 -14.42
C PRO A 156 16.45 -1.99 -14.11
N LYS A 157 16.37 -2.96 -15.03
CA LYS A 157 15.45 -4.11 -14.95
C LYS A 157 15.55 -4.91 -13.63
N PRO A 158 16.74 -5.34 -13.15
CA PRO A 158 16.85 -6.09 -11.90
C PRO A 158 16.32 -5.30 -10.70
N TYR A 159 16.66 -4.01 -10.62
CA TYR A 159 16.30 -3.15 -9.51
C TYR A 159 14.80 -2.85 -9.48
N LEU A 160 14.18 -2.56 -10.63
CA LEU A 160 12.73 -2.32 -10.71
C LEU A 160 11.91 -3.57 -10.37
N ILE A 161 12.33 -4.74 -10.83
CA ILE A 161 11.67 -6.01 -10.47
C ILE A 161 11.81 -6.29 -8.98
N ALA A 162 12.98 -6.00 -8.40
CA ALA A 162 13.17 -6.10 -6.96
C ALA A 162 12.28 -5.14 -6.18
N VAL A 163 12.15 -3.88 -6.61
CA VAL A 163 11.20 -2.93 -6.00
C VAL A 163 9.79 -3.51 -6.04
N ALA A 164 9.32 -3.99 -7.19
CA ALA A 164 7.95 -4.53 -7.33
C ALA A 164 7.68 -5.75 -6.41
N ILE A 165 8.62 -6.70 -6.33
CA ILE A 165 8.44 -7.92 -5.54
C ILE A 165 8.60 -7.65 -4.04
N ILE A 166 9.63 -6.89 -3.65
CA ILE A 166 9.89 -6.58 -2.25
C ILE A 166 8.81 -5.68 -1.67
N ALA A 167 8.27 -4.73 -2.45
CA ALA A 167 7.16 -3.88 -2.03
C ALA A 167 5.93 -4.70 -1.61
N ASN A 168 5.60 -5.77 -2.33
CA ASN A 168 4.50 -6.67 -1.96
C ASN A 168 4.77 -7.40 -0.64
N SER A 169 6.01 -7.81 -0.39
CA SER A 169 6.39 -8.44 0.89
C SER A 169 6.31 -7.44 2.04
N ALA A 170 6.76 -6.21 1.80
CA ALA A 170 6.72 -5.11 2.76
C ALA A 170 5.29 -4.70 3.14
N ALA A 171 4.37 -4.71 2.18
CA ALA A 171 2.97 -4.36 2.42
C ALA A 171 2.25 -5.31 3.39
N LEU A 172 2.83 -6.48 3.68
CA LEU A 172 2.31 -7.41 4.67
C LEU A 172 2.60 -6.98 6.12
N THR A 173 3.54 -6.05 6.35
CA THR A 173 3.99 -5.69 7.71
C THR A 173 2.95 -4.92 8.52
N THR A 174 2.26 -3.95 7.92
CA THR A 174 1.32 -3.05 8.61
C THR A 174 -0.06 -3.04 7.94
N PHE A 175 -1.09 -2.68 8.72
CA PHE A 175 -2.42 -2.41 8.17
C PHE A 175 -2.43 -1.23 7.21
N SER A 176 -1.56 -0.23 7.41
CA SER A 176 -1.54 0.96 6.56
C SER A 176 -0.91 0.70 5.18
N SER A 177 -0.06 -0.32 5.05
CA SER A 177 0.74 -0.49 3.83
C SER A 177 -0.03 -1.13 2.67
N GLY A 178 -1.10 -1.87 2.95
CA GLY A 178 -1.87 -2.58 1.93
C GLY A 178 -3.38 -2.56 2.20
N ILE A 179 -4.18 -2.37 1.14
CA ILE A 179 -5.64 -2.38 1.26
C ILE A 179 -6.14 -3.75 1.75
N ALA A 180 -5.57 -4.84 1.22
CA ALA A 180 -5.96 -6.19 1.62
C ALA A 180 -5.62 -6.50 3.09
N THR A 181 -4.46 -6.05 3.59
CA THR A 181 -4.08 -6.25 5.00
C THR A 181 -4.94 -5.42 5.92
N LEU A 182 -5.29 -4.19 5.51
CA LEU A 182 -6.26 -3.36 6.23
C LEU A 182 -7.62 -4.05 6.33
N MET A 183 -8.18 -4.52 5.21
CA MET A 183 -9.48 -5.18 5.16
C MET A 183 -9.52 -6.47 5.99
N ILE A 184 -8.48 -7.31 5.89
CA ILE A 184 -8.40 -8.55 6.68
C ILE A 184 -8.24 -8.21 8.17
N GLY A 185 -7.41 -7.23 8.50
CA GLY A 185 -7.16 -6.79 9.87
C GLY A 185 -8.41 -6.25 10.56
N THR A 186 -9.17 -5.40 9.86
CA THR A 186 -10.43 -4.85 10.37
C THR A 186 -11.51 -5.91 10.47
N ALA A 187 -11.67 -6.76 9.45
CA ALA A 187 -12.68 -7.83 9.46
C ALA A 187 -12.40 -8.92 10.52
N ALA A 188 -11.14 -9.19 10.83
CA ALA A 188 -10.75 -10.14 11.88
C ALA A 188 -10.71 -9.51 13.28
N GLU A 189 -10.98 -8.20 13.40
CA GLU A 189 -10.91 -7.41 14.64
C GLU A 189 -9.57 -7.58 15.39
N VAL A 190 -8.49 -7.85 14.66
CA VAL A 190 -7.18 -8.13 15.25
C VAL A 190 -6.52 -6.82 15.67
N PRO A 191 -5.94 -6.76 16.88
CA PRO A 191 -5.21 -5.58 17.28
C PRO A 191 -4.03 -5.24 16.37
N TYR A 192 -3.82 -3.97 16.01
CA TYR A 192 -2.76 -3.54 15.08
C TYR A 192 -1.38 -4.08 15.50
N VAL A 193 -1.05 -3.95 16.79
CA VAL A 193 0.23 -4.42 17.33
C VAL A 193 0.38 -5.94 17.23
N HIS A 194 -0.71 -6.68 17.47
CA HIS A 194 -0.69 -8.14 17.35
C HIS A 194 -0.51 -8.57 15.89
N PHE A 195 -1.19 -7.91 14.95
CA PHE A 195 -0.97 -8.15 13.52
C PHE A 195 0.47 -7.81 13.11
N PHE A 196 0.99 -6.67 13.54
CA PHE A 196 2.35 -6.25 13.24
C PHE A 196 3.37 -7.29 13.74
N ILE A 197 3.27 -7.73 14.99
CA ILE A 197 4.19 -8.72 15.57
C ILE A 197 4.07 -10.08 14.86
N GLY A 198 2.87 -10.50 14.49
CA GLY A 198 2.64 -11.78 13.80
C GLY A 198 3.05 -11.79 12.32
N SER A 199 2.71 -10.71 11.60
CA SER A 199 2.89 -10.61 10.15
C SER A 199 4.30 -10.15 9.75
N THR A 200 4.95 -9.31 10.55
CA THR A 200 6.29 -8.77 10.24
C THR A 200 7.34 -9.87 10.04
N PRO A 201 7.45 -10.92 10.88
CA PRO A 201 8.39 -12.01 10.65
C PRO A 201 8.16 -12.73 9.31
N LEU A 202 6.90 -12.92 8.92
CA LEU A 202 6.53 -13.54 7.64
C LEU A 202 6.87 -12.62 6.47
N ALA A 203 6.60 -11.32 6.60
CA ALA A 203 6.99 -10.30 5.62
C ALA A 203 8.51 -10.25 5.41
N PHE A 204 9.30 -10.33 6.49
CA PHE A 204 10.76 -10.43 6.42
C PHE A 204 11.22 -11.72 5.76
N ALA A 205 10.61 -12.86 6.12
CA ALA A 205 10.96 -14.15 5.53
C ALA A 205 10.72 -14.15 4.01
N THR A 206 9.56 -13.67 3.55
CA THR A 206 9.24 -13.57 2.12
C THR A 206 10.14 -12.58 1.40
N ALA A 207 10.46 -11.43 2.01
CA ALA A 207 11.41 -10.47 1.45
C ALA A 207 12.84 -11.04 1.32
N ILE A 208 13.31 -11.80 2.32
CA ILE A 208 14.62 -12.47 2.27
C ILE A 208 14.64 -13.51 1.16
N ILE A 209 13.61 -14.35 1.06
CA ILE A 209 13.49 -15.36 0.00
C ILE A 209 13.49 -14.67 -1.37
N ALA A 210 12.69 -13.62 -1.54
CA ALA A 210 12.65 -12.83 -2.77
C ALA A 210 14.01 -12.23 -3.11
N TYR A 211 14.70 -11.62 -2.14
CA TYR A 211 16.04 -11.08 -2.32
C TYR A 211 17.05 -12.16 -2.77
N LEU A 212 17.05 -13.32 -2.11
CA LEU A 212 17.98 -14.42 -2.45
C LEU A 212 17.73 -14.95 -3.87
N VAL A 213 16.46 -15.16 -4.23
CA VAL A 213 16.06 -15.61 -5.56
C VAL A 213 16.47 -14.58 -6.62
N LEU A 214 16.13 -13.31 -6.42
CA LEU A 214 16.43 -12.24 -7.37
C LEU A 214 17.93 -11.96 -7.50
N SER A 215 18.66 -11.94 -6.38
CA SER A 215 20.11 -11.77 -6.37
C SER A 215 20.81 -12.92 -7.11
N ARG A 216 20.32 -14.15 -6.97
CA ARG A 216 20.85 -15.30 -7.71
C ARG A 216 20.49 -15.25 -9.19
N MET A 217 19.26 -14.87 -9.54
CA MET A 217 18.77 -14.77 -10.92
C MET A 217 19.49 -13.67 -11.71
N TYR A 218 19.71 -12.50 -11.09
CA TYR A 218 20.37 -11.35 -11.71
C TYR A 218 21.87 -11.24 -11.41
N ARG A 219 22.48 -12.30 -10.86
CA ARG A 219 23.91 -12.30 -10.47
C ARG A 219 24.84 -11.90 -11.62
N LYS A 220 24.56 -12.34 -12.85
CA LYS A 220 25.38 -12.04 -14.03
C LYS A 220 25.30 -10.56 -14.39
N THR A 221 24.07 -10.04 -14.52
CA THR A 221 23.82 -8.62 -14.82
C THR A 221 24.43 -7.70 -13.76
N LEU A 222 24.31 -8.02 -12.47
CA LEU A 222 24.91 -7.21 -11.40
C LEU A 222 26.44 -7.23 -11.41
N VAL A 223 27.07 -8.29 -11.92
CA VAL A 223 28.53 -8.35 -12.09
C VAL A 223 28.97 -7.57 -13.34
N GLU A 224 28.20 -7.65 -14.42
CA GLU A 224 28.44 -6.92 -15.67
C GLU A 224 28.30 -5.41 -15.46
N ASP A 225 27.24 -4.96 -14.80
CA ASP A 225 27.04 -3.57 -14.36
C ASP A 225 28.25 -3.07 -13.54
N GLY A 226 28.79 -3.95 -12.69
CA GLY A 226 29.97 -3.64 -11.88
C GLY A 226 31.24 -3.41 -12.68
N LYS A 227 31.40 -4.11 -13.80
CA LYS A 227 32.52 -3.96 -14.73
C LYS A 227 32.30 -2.79 -15.69
N ALA A 228 31.07 -2.58 -16.13
CA ALA A 228 30.69 -1.56 -17.12
C ALA A 228 30.78 -0.13 -16.55
N ALA A 229 30.53 0.05 -15.26
CA ALA A 229 30.62 1.38 -14.63
C ALA A 229 32.04 1.89 -14.37
N GLY A 230 33.07 1.21 -14.91
CA GLY A 230 34.46 1.64 -14.83
C GLY A 230 35.13 1.33 -13.49
N GLU A 231 36.34 1.89 -13.30
CA GLU A 231 37.08 1.76 -12.05
C GLU A 231 36.28 2.31 -10.87
N GLU A 232 36.53 1.75 -9.69
CA GLU A 232 35.84 2.12 -8.44
C GLU A 232 35.93 3.63 -8.14
N ALA A 233 37.01 4.29 -8.60
CA ALA A 233 37.21 5.73 -8.47
C ALA A 233 36.19 6.56 -9.28
N ASP A 234 35.89 6.17 -10.53
CA ASP A 234 34.95 6.90 -11.40
C ASP A 234 33.50 6.76 -10.90
N ARG A 235 33.17 5.61 -10.33
CA ARG A 235 31.89 5.36 -9.67
C ARG A 235 31.74 6.20 -8.41
N LYS A 236 32.77 6.24 -7.57
CA LYS A 236 32.79 7.08 -6.37
C LYS A 236 32.66 8.56 -6.70
N LEU A 237 33.27 9.03 -7.79
CA LEU A 237 33.11 10.39 -8.30
C LEU A 237 31.66 10.68 -8.75
N LYS A 238 31.06 9.79 -9.55
CA LYS A 238 29.64 9.92 -9.96
C LYS A 238 28.69 9.92 -8.76
N VAL A 239 28.97 9.09 -7.76
CA VAL A 239 28.18 9.01 -6.51
C VAL A 239 28.40 10.24 -5.62
N ALA A 240 29.62 10.79 -5.57
CA ALA A 240 29.93 12.01 -4.82
C ALA A 240 29.19 13.24 -5.37
N GLY A 241 28.91 13.26 -6.68
CA GLY A 241 28.11 14.30 -7.34
C GLY A 241 26.63 14.31 -6.95
N PHE A 242 26.11 13.28 -6.27
CA PHE A 242 24.75 13.35 -5.73
C PHE A 242 24.72 14.18 -4.45
N GLU A 243 24.09 15.35 -4.50
CA GLU A 243 23.83 16.13 -3.28
C GLU A 243 22.57 15.63 -2.57
N GLU A 244 22.71 15.20 -1.30
CA GLU A 244 21.58 14.67 -0.53
C GLU A 244 20.50 15.73 -0.28
N TRP A 245 20.93 16.99 -0.17
CA TRP A 245 20.06 18.13 0.11
C TRP A 245 19.50 18.80 -1.14
N ALA A 246 19.94 18.44 -2.35
CA ALA A 246 19.52 19.13 -3.57
C ALA A 246 18.01 19.08 -3.82
N LEU A 247 17.34 18.02 -3.35
CA LEU A 247 15.90 17.83 -3.49
C LEU A 247 15.12 18.25 -2.23
N VAL A 248 15.80 18.69 -1.18
CA VAL A 248 15.17 19.19 0.04
C VAL A 248 14.97 20.70 -0.09
N LYS A 249 13.77 21.12 -0.51
CA LYS A 249 13.42 22.54 -0.67
C LYS A 249 13.59 23.33 0.63
N ASN A 250 13.21 22.75 1.77
CA ASN A 250 13.28 23.42 3.08
C ASN A 250 13.56 22.43 4.21
N ARG A 251 14.63 22.68 4.99
CA ARG A 251 15.03 21.83 6.13
C ARG A 251 14.00 21.78 7.26
N LYS A 252 13.19 22.83 7.44
CA LYS A 252 12.10 22.83 8.43
C LYS A 252 11.00 21.87 8.02
N ILE A 253 10.60 21.90 6.74
CA ILE A 253 9.59 20.99 6.20
C ILE A 253 10.06 19.54 6.33
N PHE A 254 11.31 19.25 5.95
CA PHE A 254 11.92 17.93 6.12
C PHE A 254 11.78 17.36 7.54
N TRP A 255 12.19 18.12 8.57
CA TRP A 255 12.13 17.64 9.95
C TRP A 255 10.70 17.51 10.46
N ARG A 256 9.81 18.45 10.10
CA ARG A 256 8.38 18.35 10.43
C ARG A 256 7.76 17.11 9.81
N SER A 257 8.06 16.83 8.54
CA SER A 257 7.57 15.64 7.83
C SER A 257 8.05 14.34 8.49
N ALA A 258 9.32 14.28 8.89
CA ALA A 258 9.85 13.12 9.62
C ALA A 258 9.16 12.92 10.97
N VAL A 259 8.93 14.01 11.71
CA VAL A 259 8.24 13.97 13.02
C VAL A 259 6.78 13.56 12.86
N VAL A 260 6.04 14.13 11.90
CA VAL A 260 4.63 13.80 11.66
C VAL A 260 4.47 12.35 11.21
N LEU A 261 5.34 11.87 10.31
CA LEU A 261 5.34 10.47 9.89
C LEU A 261 5.59 9.53 11.09
N GLY A 262 6.64 9.81 11.87
CA GLY A 262 6.97 9.01 13.06
C GLY A 262 5.86 9.02 14.12
N ALA A 263 5.28 10.19 14.38
CA ALA A 263 4.16 10.34 15.31
C ALA A 263 2.92 9.56 14.84
N THR A 264 2.63 9.56 13.54
CA THR A 264 1.49 8.82 12.98
C THR A 264 1.69 7.31 13.08
N VAL A 265 2.91 6.81 12.82
CA VAL A 265 3.25 5.38 12.98
C VAL A 265 3.10 4.93 14.45
N ILE A 266 3.56 5.76 15.40
CA ILE A 266 3.34 5.51 16.83
C ILE A 266 1.85 5.55 17.15
N GLY A 267 1.14 6.54 16.60
CA GLY A 267 -0.32 6.67 16.71
C GLY A 267 -1.05 5.40 16.33
N PHE A 268 -0.70 4.78 15.18
CA PHE A 268 -1.29 3.51 14.74
C PHE A 268 -1.03 2.37 15.72
N ALA A 269 0.19 2.29 16.26
CA ALA A 269 0.53 1.29 17.26
C ALA A 269 -0.26 1.48 18.57
N THR A 270 -0.58 2.70 18.94
CA THR A 270 -1.30 3.02 20.19
C THR A 270 -2.81 3.21 20.02
N ALA A 271 -3.33 3.23 18.80
CA ALA A 271 -4.72 3.61 18.49
C ALA A 271 -5.75 2.86 19.34
N GLN A 272 -5.62 1.54 19.39
CA GLN A 272 -6.52 0.67 20.15
C GLN A 272 -6.35 0.80 21.66
N MET A 273 -5.15 1.09 22.17
CA MET A 273 -4.95 1.35 23.60
C MET A 273 -5.67 2.62 24.04
N ILE A 274 -5.77 3.60 23.15
CA ILE A 274 -6.45 4.88 23.37
C ILE A 274 -7.97 4.75 23.10
N GLY A 275 -8.40 3.64 22.49
CA GLY A 275 -9.81 3.42 22.11
C GLY A 275 -10.25 4.20 20.87
N VAL A 276 -9.31 4.63 20.03
CA VAL A 276 -9.59 5.34 18.77
C VAL A 276 -9.35 4.44 17.56
N GLY A 277 -10.12 4.67 16.50
CA GLY A 277 -9.96 3.98 15.22
C GLY A 277 -8.68 4.38 14.48
N LEU A 278 -8.21 3.49 13.60
CA LEU A 278 -7.04 3.75 12.75
C LEU A 278 -7.32 4.89 11.76
N ASP A 279 -8.57 5.03 11.32
CA ASP A 279 -9.08 6.08 10.45
C ASP A 279 -8.87 7.47 11.06
N PHE A 280 -9.15 7.62 12.35
CA PHE A 280 -8.91 8.87 13.08
C PHE A 280 -7.42 9.24 13.11
N ILE A 281 -6.55 8.28 13.44
CA ILE A 281 -5.10 8.49 13.47
C ILE A 281 -4.57 8.87 12.07
N ALA A 282 -5.02 8.14 11.05
CA ALA A 282 -4.64 8.41 9.66
C ALA A 282 -5.05 9.82 9.22
N MET A 283 -6.30 10.21 9.50
CA MET A 283 -6.82 11.54 9.17
C MET A 283 -6.09 12.63 9.95
N ALA A 284 -5.86 12.45 11.25
CA ALA A 284 -5.11 13.40 12.07
C ALA A 284 -3.67 13.58 11.57
N GLY A 285 -2.98 12.47 11.24
CA GLY A 285 -1.64 12.48 10.68
C GLY A 285 -1.58 13.17 9.31
N GLY A 286 -2.51 12.83 8.41
CA GLY A 286 -2.64 13.47 7.10
C GLY A 286 -2.90 14.97 7.18
N MET A 287 -3.82 15.39 8.05
CA MET A 287 -4.11 16.82 8.27
C MET A 287 -2.94 17.56 8.93
N ALA A 288 -2.25 16.94 9.89
CA ALA A 288 -1.04 17.50 10.46
C ALA A 288 0.07 17.66 9.41
N ALA A 289 0.20 16.70 8.49
CA ALA A 289 1.14 16.81 7.38
C ALA A 289 0.75 17.98 6.47
N LEU A 290 -0.50 18.12 6.06
CA LEU A 290 -0.93 19.28 5.27
C LEU A 290 -0.66 20.60 5.98
N LEU A 291 -0.98 20.69 7.27
CA LEU A 291 -0.84 21.95 8.01
C LEU A 291 0.62 22.36 8.25
N PHE A 292 1.50 21.41 8.54
CA PHE A 292 2.88 21.70 8.98
C PHE A 292 3.95 21.40 7.94
N CYS A 293 3.63 20.56 6.95
CA CYS A 293 4.56 20.01 5.97
C CYS A 293 4.22 20.33 4.52
N ALA A 294 2.99 20.75 4.19
CA ALA A 294 2.75 21.28 2.86
C ALA A 294 3.66 22.50 2.65
N GLY A 295 4.25 22.58 1.45
CA GLY A 295 4.88 23.82 1.00
C GLY A 295 3.83 24.93 0.83
N ASP A 296 4.23 26.09 0.32
CA ASP A 296 3.25 27.12 -0.04
C ASP A 296 2.13 26.49 -0.90
N PRO A 297 0.85 26.76 -0.60
CA PRO A 297 -0.25 26.21 -1.38
C PRO A 297 -0.12 26.72 -2.82
N GLU A 298 0.06 25.80 -3.76
CA GLU A 298 -0.12 26.07 -5.20
C GLU A 298 -1.61 26.10 -5.55
#